data_AF-A0AAD7EAT1-F1
#
_entry.id   AF-A0AAD7EAT1-F1
#
_cell.length_a   1.000
_cell.length_b   1.000
_cell.length_c   1.000
_cell.angle_alpha   90.00
_cell.angle_beta   90.00
_cell.angle_gamma   90.00
#
_symmetry.space_group_name_H-M   'P 1'
#
loop_
_entity.id
_entity.type
_entity.pdbx_description
1 polymer ?
#
loop_
_entity_poly.entity_id
_entity_poly.type
_entity_poly.pdbx_seq_one_letter_code
_entity_poly.pdbx_strand_id
1 'polypeptide(L)'
;MGIDCRRIFGGIPPSKTSVESKDIEIDEGWFSLRCNSTRCTVYSPRPLMNHGPHRYFYEVIALGEPLDPKLLNSKSTREQIADAIVGQVLGWGMWVGSYERVWK
;
A
#
# COMPACT_ATOMS: atom_id res chain seq x y z
N MET A 1 15.54 -10.84 -6.29
CA MET A 1 14.33 -11.07 -5.48
C MET A 1 13.53 -9.78 -5.51
N GLY A 2 12.40 -9.76 -6.21
CA GLY A 2 11.60 -8.55 -6.39
C GLY A 2 10.82 -8.20 -5.13
N ILE A 3 10.64 -6.91 -4.85
CA ILE A 3 9.72 -6.44 -3.82
C ILE A 3 8.31 -6.53 -4.42
N ASP A 4 7.48 -7.40 -3.85
CA ASP A 4 6.09 -7.53 -4.26
C ASP A 4 5.23 -6.47 -3.55
N CYS A 5 4.67 -5.54 -4.31
CA CYS A 5 3.82 -4.48 -3.76
C CYS A 5 2.41 -5.02 -3.52
N ARG A 6 2.04 -5.14 -2.24
CA ARG A 6 0.75 -5.71 -1.87
C ARG A 6 -0.41 -4.75 -2.09
N ARG A 7 -0.25 -3.47 -1.72
CA ARG A 7 -1.29 -2.42 -1.81
C ARG A 7 -0.67 -1.03 -1.91
N ILE A 8 -1.36 -0.15 -2.62
CA ILE A 8 -1.07 1.28 -2.72
C ILE A 8 -2.35 2.03 -2.39
N PHE A 9 -2.28 3.06 -1.55
CA PHE A 9 -3.40 3.93 -1.22
C PHE A 9 -3.07 5.34 -1.69
N GLY A 10 -4.01 6.00 -2.36
CA GLY A 10 -3.86 7.36 -2.88
C GLY A 10 -5.10 8.20 -2.61
N GLY A 11 -4.99 9.51 -2.84
CA GLY A 11 -6.07 10.46 -2.54
C GLY A 11 -6.28 10.70 -1.04
N ILE A 12 -5.28 10.42 -0.21
CA ILE A 12 -5.34 10.68 1.24
C ILE A 12 -5.20 12.19 1.44
N PRO A 13 -6.15 12.88 2.10
CA PRO A 13 -6.03 14.31 2.34
C PRO A 13 -4.87 14.58 3.31
N PRO A 14 -4.13 15.71 3.16
CA PRO A 14 -2.99 16.02 4.01
C PRO A 14 -3.35 16.20 5.49
N SER A 15 -4.63 16.44 5.80
CA SER A 15 -5.15 16.50 7.16
C SER A 15 -5.30 15.13 7.84
N LYS A 16 -5.27 14.01 7.08
CA LYS A 16 -5.37 12.66 7.65
C LYS A 16 -3.97 12.14 7.98
N THR A 17 -3.65 12.16 9.26
CA THR A 17 -2.32 11.80 9.80
C THR A 17 -2.29 10.41 10.46
N SER A 18 -3.42 9.71 10.51
CA SER A 18 -3.51 8.33 11.00
C SER A 18 -4.42 7.49 10.11
N VAL A 19 -4.08 6.20 10.03
CA VAL A 19 -4.85 5.16 9.32
C VAL A 19 -5.07 4.00 10.28
N GLU A 20 -6.34 3.67 10.50
CA GLU A 20 -6.77 2.52 11.28
C GLU A 20 -7.35 1.43 10.37
N SER A 21 -7.51 0.21 10.88
CA SER A 21 -8.11 -0.89 10.11
C SER A 21 -9.54 -0.56 9.63
N LYS A 22 -10.29 0.24 10.39
CA LYS A 22 -11.65 0.68 10.02
C LYS A 22 -11.68 1.67 8.86
N ASP A 23 -10.58 2.40 8.66
CA ASP A 23 -10.47 3.31 7.52
C ASP A 23 -10.30 2.50 6.23
N ILE A 24 -9.92 1.22 6.32
CA ILE A 24 -9.75 0.31 5.19
C ILE A 24 -11.04 -0.46 4.96
N GLU A 25 -11.83 0.01 4.02
CA GLU A 25 -13.07 -0.65 3.65
C GLU A 25 -12.85 -1.62 2.45
N ILE A 26 -13.88 -2.28 1.90
CA ILE A 26 -13.73 -3.39 0.94
C ILE A 26 -14.79 -3.26 -0.15
N ASP A 27 -14.45 -2.72 -1.31
CA ASP A 27 -15.36 -2.65 -2.46
C ASP A 27 -14.62 -3.01 -3.74
N GLU A 28 -15.36 -3.51 -4.72
CA GLU A 28 -14.87 -3.90 -6.04
C GLU A 28 -14.53 -2.71 -6.96
N GLY A 29 -14.54 -1.48 -6.41
CA GLY A 29 -14.18 -0.23 -7.08
C GLY A 29 -13.51 0.72 -6.10
N TRP A 30 -12.38 1.31 -6.51
CA TRP A 30 -11.38 1.90 -5.63
C TRP A 30 -11.55 3.41 -5.43
N PHE A 31 -11.70 3.89 -4.19
CA PHE A 31 -11.15 5.17 -3.70
C PHE A 31 -11.12 5.17 -2.16
N SER A 32 -10.06 5.76 -1.60
CA SER A 32 -9.70 5.83 -0.18
C SER A 32 -9.79 4.51 0.58
N LEU A 33 -8.67 3.77 0.59
CA LEU A 33 -8.44 2.60 1.44
C LEU A 33 -9.34 1.37 1.16
N ARG A 34 -9.44 0.84 -0.08
CA ARG A 34 -10.26 -0.38 -0.31
C ARG A 34 -9.69 -1.48 -1.20
N CYS A 35 -9.40 -2.66 -0.64
CA CYS A 35 -8.78 -3.83 -1.31
C CYS A 35 -9.50 -4.43 -2.53
N ASN A 36 -8.74 -4.70 -3.60
CA ASN A 36 -9.17 -5.38 -4.85
C ASN A 36 -9.15 -6.93 -4.79
N SER A 37 -9.71 -7.56 -3.75
CA SER A 37 -9.74 -9.02 -3.60
C SER A 37 -10.88 -9.44 -2.67
N THR A 38 -11.60 -10.52 -3.02
CA THR A 38 -12.69 -11.17 -2.25
C THR A 38 -12.32 -11.64 -0.84
N ARG A 39 -11.10 -11.32 -0.37
CA ARG A 39 -10.57 -11.64 0.96
C ARG A 39 -9.94 -10.42 1.59
N CYS A 40 -10.69 -9.33 1.69
CA CYS A 40 -10.19 -8.17 2.40
C CYS A 40 -10.34 -8.36 3.92
N THR A 41 -9.38 -9.07 4.47
CA THR A 41 -8.90 -8.81 5.82
C THR A 41 -7.64 -7.94 5.63
N VAL A 42 -7.26 -7.15 6.64
CA VAL A 42 -5.88 -6.63 6.75
C VAL A 42 -4.97 -7.79 6.38
N TYR A 43 -4.23 -7.70 5.26
CA TYR A 43 -3.57 -8.87 4.69
C TYR A 43 -2.43 -9.21 5.62
N SER A 44 -2.67 -10.12 6.56
CA SER A 44 -1.64 -10.55 7.48
C SER A 44 -0.49 -11.13 6.65
N PRO A 45 0.76 -10.85 7.02
CA PRO A 45 1.92 -11.55 6.49
C PRO A 45 1.67 -13.07 6.35
N ARG A 46 1.75 -13.59 5.13
CA ARG A 46 1.64 -15.02 4.81
C ARG A 46 2.88 -15.51 4.05
N PRO A 47 4.08 -15.41 4.65
CA PRO A 47 5.27 -15.98 4.04
C PRO A 47 5.12 -17.49 3.89
N LEU A 48 5.92 -18.10 3.01
CA LEU A 48 6.00 -19.55 2.93
C LEU A 48 6.62 -20.12 4.22
N MET A 49 6.16 -21.30 4.64
CA MET A 49 6.67 -21.97 5.84
C MET A 49 8.15 -22.29 5.67
N ASN A 50 8.97 -22.04 6.69
CA ASN A 50 10.43 -22.25 6.73
C ASN A 50 11.21 -21.56 5.60
N HIS A 51 10.66 -20.49 5.00
CA HIS A 51 11.31 -19.75 3.93
C HIS A 51 12.17 -18.58 4.46
N GLY A 52 12.43 -18.55 5.76
CA GLY A 52 13.10 -17.44 6.44
C GLY A 52 12.19 -16.21 6.62
N PRO A 53 12.71 -15.17 7.29
CA PRO A 53 11.96 -13.95 7.56
C PRO A 53 11.68 -13.17 6.28
N HIS A 54 10.41 -12.81 6.06
CA HIS A 54 10.01 -11.86 5.03
C HIS A 54 9.99 -10.45 5.63
N ARG A 55 10.36 -9.45 4.81
CA ARG A 55 10.31 -8.02 5.18
C ARG A 55 9.11 -7.37 4.50
N TYR A 56 8.36 -6.58 5.25
CA TYR A 56 7.19 -5.85 4.82
C TYR A 56 7.47 -4.36 4.96
N PHE A 57 7.55 -3.66 3.83
CA PHE A 57 7.80 -2.24 3.77
C PHE A 57 6.46 -1.50 3.76
N TYR A 58 6.30 -0.56 4.69
CA TYR A 58 5.16 0.32 4.79
C TYR A 58 5.66 1.73 4.52
N GLU A 59 5.22 2.32 3.42
CA GLU A 59 5.71 3.61 2.94
C GLU A 59 4.57 4.64 2.96
N VAL A 60 4.88 5.84 3.41
CA VAL A 60 4.00 7.01 3.36
C VAL A 60 4.74 8.09 2.60
N ILE A 61 4.15 8.55 1.51
CA ILE A 61 4.75 9.52 0.60
C ILE A 61 3.84 10.74 0.58
N ALA A 62 4.38 11.90 0.98
CA ALA A 62 3.71 13.18 0.85
C ALA A 62 4.01 13.76 -0.53
N LEU A 63 2.97 14.17 -1.24
CA LEU A 63 3.07 14.74 -2.59
C LEU A 63 2.77 16.24 -2.56
N GLY A 64 3.40 17.00 -3.45
CA GLY A 64 3.21 18.43 -3.61
C GLY A 64 1.86 18.75 -4.24
N GLU A 65 1.48 17.98 -5.25
CA GLU A 65 0.17 18.05 -5.87
C GLU A 65 -0.58 16.71 -5.75
N PRO A 66 -1.93 16.73 -5.74
CA PRO A 66 -2.72 15.52 -5.81
C PRO A 66 -2.43 14.72 -7.10
N LEU A 67 -2.42 13.39 -7.00
CA LEU A 67 -2.39 12.53 -8.18
C LEU A 67 -3.65 12.74 -9.03
N ASP A 68 -3.53 12.56 -10.35
CA ASP A 68 -4.67 12.59 -11.27
C ASP A 68 -5.76 11.63 -10.75
N PRO A 69 -7.00 12.12 -10.51
CA PRO A 69 -8.10 11.26 -10.10
C PRO A 69 -8.34 10.09 -11.04
N LYS A 70 -8.02 10.20 -12.34
CA LYS A 70 -8.13 9.08 -13.30
C LYS A 70 -7.11 7.98 -13.02
N LEU A 71 -5.91 8.33 -12.58
CA LEU A 71 -4.87 7.38 -12.16
C LEU A 71 -5.33 6.60 -10.93
N LEU A 72 -6.06 7.27 -10.03
CA LEU A 72 -6.62 6.67 -8.82
C LEU A 72 -7.93 5.90 -9.08
N ASN A 73 -8.72 6.29 -10.09
CA ASN A 73 -10.00 5.66 -10.48
C ASN A 73 -9.82 4.45 -11.41
N SER A 74 -8.64 4.25 -11.98
CA SER A 74 -8.34 3.16 -12.91
C SER A 74 -7.50 2.05 -12.25
N LYS A 75 -7.44 0.86 -12.87
CA LYS A 75 -6.58 -0.26 -12.42
C LYS A 75 -5.09 0.04 -12.69
N SER A 76 -4.59 1.15 -12.17
CA SER A 76 -3.21 1.59 -12.37
C SER A 76 -2.23 0.62 -11.73
N THR A 77 -1.13 0.33 -12.42
CA THR A 77 -0.06 -0.51 -11.88
C THR A 77 0.81 0.29 -10.91
N ARG A 78 1.60 -0.44 -10.10
CA ARG A 78 2.60 0.15 -9.21
C ARG A 78 3.58 1.04 -9.98
N GLU A 79 3.98 0.63 -11.17
CA GLU A 79 4.92 1.35 -12.04
C GLU A 79 4.30 2.67 -12.51
N GLN A 80 3.03 2.66 -12.94
CA GLN A 80 2.34 3.89 -13.35
C GLN A 80 2.22 4.91 -12.21
N ILE A 81 1.98 4.43 -10.98
CA ILE A 81 1.96 5.31 -9.80
C ILE A 81 3.38 5.80 -9.47
N ALA A 82 4.39 4.92 -9.54
CA ALA A 82 5.78 5.28 -9.28
C ALA A 82 6.27 6.36 -10.25
N ASP A 83 5.91 6.27 -11.53
CA ASP A 83 6.25 7.28 -12.54
C ASP A 83 5.52 8.60 -12.27
N ALA A 84 4.24 8.54 -11.87
CA ALA A 84 3.42 9.72 -11.60
C ALA A 84 3.86 10.55 -10.38
N ILE A 85 4.57 9.93 -9.42
CA ILE A 85 5.08 10.65 -8.24
C ILE A 85 6.49 11.24 -8.42
N VAL A 86 7.17 10.95 -9.53
CA VAL A 86 8.50 11.50 -9.82
C VAL A 86 8.44 13.02 -9.85
N GLY A 87 9.27 13.67 -9.02
CA GLY A 87 9.31 15.14 -8.91
C GLY A 87 8.19 15.76 -8.06
N GLN A 88 7.26 14.96 -7.53
CA GLN A 88 6.16 15.44 -6.66
C GLN A 88 6.40 15.14 -5.18
N VAL A 89 7.39 14.32 -4.83
CA VAL A 89 7.63 13.91 -3.43
C VAL A 89 8.14 15.07 -2.58
N LEU A 90 7.36 15.45 -1.56
CA LEU A 90 7.75 16.43 -0.53
C LEU A 90 8.32 15.77 0.73
N GLY A 91 7.97 14.51 0.98
CA GLY A 91 8.42 13.77 2.16
C GLY A 91 8.13 12.29 2.03
N TRP A 92 8.94 11.47 2.72
CA TRP A 92 8.85 10.01 2.68
C TRP A 92 9.13 9.43 4.06
N GLY A 93 8.18 8.68 4.60
CA GLY A 93 8.34 7.85 5.79
C GLY A 93 8.28 6.36 5.45
N MET A 94 9.10 5.54 6.12
CA MET A 94 9.12 4.10 5.90
C MET A 94 9.24 3.34 7.22
N TRP A 95 8.42 2.31 7.38
CA TRP A 95 8.54 1.31 8.43
C TRP A 95 8.77 -0.07 7.82
N VAL A 96 9.58 -0.89 8.48
CA VAL A 96 9.87 -2.26 8.02
C VAL A 96 9.45 -3.24 9.11
N GLY A 97 8.41 -4.03 8.83
CA GLY A 97 8.02 -5.17 9.65
C GLY A 97 8.71 -6.44 9.18
N SER A 98 8.91 -7.41 10.07
CA SER A 98 9.38 -8.75 9.70
C SER A 98 8.45 -9.81 10.27
N TYR A 99 8.21 -10.86 9.48
CA TYR A 99 7.45 -12.02 9.92
C TYR A 99 7.99 -13.28 9.25
N GLU A 100 8.08 -14.35 10.03
CA GLU A 100 8.51 -15.67 9.60
C GLU A 100 7.48 -16.71 10.06
N ARG A 101 7.26 -17.73 9.24
CA ARG A 101 6.49 -18.90 9.63
C ARG A 101 7.44 -20.08 9.78
N VAL A 102 7.59 -20.59 10.99
CA VAL A 102 8.40 -21.77 11.31
C VAL A 102 7.52 -22.96 11.67
N TRP A 103 7.93 -24.18 11.32
CA TRP A 103 7.37 -25.38 11.95
C TRP A 103 7.68 -25.34 13.45
N LYS A 104 6.65 -25.54 14.28
CA LYS A 104 6.80 -25.76 15.72
C LYS A 104 6.50 -27.21 16.04
#